data_AF-A0A524EB31-F1
#
_entry.id   AF-A0A524EB31-F1
#
_cell.length_a   1.000
_cell.length_b   1.000
_cell.length_c   1.000
_cell.angle_alpha   90.00
_cell.angle_beta   90.00
_cell.angle_gamma   90.00
#
_symmetry.space_group_name_H-M   'P 1'
#
loop_
_entity.id
_entity.type
_entity.pdbx_description
1 polymer ?
#
loop_
_entity_poly.entity_id
_entity_poly.type
_entity_poly.pdbx_seq_one_letter_code
_entity_poly.pdbx_strand_id
1 'polypeptide(L)'
;MGIVSKIFGDKGSSDAKGYIDLEKYVGATTDTKMPARMHVRVGEIQRYDDLKEFTDYVYGGNILILDFSPIAEEEVILKRITNDLRKLTSEINGDIAGIGNNLMIISPRDVKIERRKLRGKFS
;
A
#
# COMPACT_ATOMS: atom_id res chain seq x y z
N MET A 1 -20.85 27.86 -59.39
CA MET A 1 -19.45 28.32 -59.33
C MET A 1 -19.33 29.17 -58.08
N GLY A 2 -18.44 28.99 -57.12
CA GLY A 2 -17.36 28.04 -56.91
C GLY A 2 -16.95 28.17 -55.43
N ILE A 3 -16.76 27.02 -54.80
CA ILE A 3 -16.35 26.81 -53.42
C ILE A 3 -14.88 27.26 -53.27
N VAL A 4 -14.59 28.42 -52.66
CA VAL A 4 -13.20 28.77 -52.28
C VAL A 4 -13.04 29.62 -51.00
N SER A 5 -14.10 30.13 -50.38
CA SER A 5 -13.93 31.09 -49.26
C SER A 5 -14.04 30.51 -47.85
N LYS A 6 -13.90 29.18 -47.66
CA LYS A 6 -14.14 28.56 -46.34
C LYS A 6 -13.09 27.54 -45.84
N ILE A 7 -11.90 27.48 -46.45
CA ILE A 7 -10.88 26.46 -46.10
C ILE A 7 -9.40 26.89 -46.16
N PHE A 8 -9.06 28.18 -46.15
CA PHE A 8 -7.68 28.64 -45.90
C PHE A 8 -7.79 29.87 -45.00
N GLY A 9 -7.55 29.80 -43.71
CA GLY A 9 -6.37 29.24 -43.07
C GLY A 9 -5.61 30.43 -42.51
N ASP A 10 -6.18 31.04 -41.46
CA ASP A 10 -5.58 32.15 -40.71
C ASP A 10 -4.23 31.70 -40.16
N LYS A 11 -3.20 32.46 -40.54
CA LYS A 11 -1.81 32.18 -40.21
C LYS A 11 -1.42 33.16 -39.11
N GLY A 12 -1.76 32.78 -37.88
CA GLY A 12 -1.38 33.49 -36.66
C GLY A 12 -0.66 32.56 -35.69
N SER A 13 0.67 32.52 -35.81
CA SER A 13 1.64 32.18 -34.74
C SER A 13 1.50 30.82 -34.04
N SER A 14 2.00 29.74 -34.64
CA SER A 14 3.22 29.03 -34.16
C SER A 14 3.56 29.20 -32.68
N ASP A 15 3.37 28.11 -31.95
CA ASP A 15 3.90 27.72 -30.63
C ASP A 15 5.09 28.55 -30.10
N ALA A 16 4.78 29.58 -29.33
CA ALA A 16 5.67 30.07 -28.29
C ALA A 16 5.28 29.35 -27.00
N LYS A 17 6.00 28.26 -26.70
CA LYS A 17 6.17 27.60 -25.39
C LYS A 17 5.07 27.92 -24.38
N GLY A 18 4.18 26.97 -24.13
CA GLY A 18 3.23 27.02 -23.02
C GLY A 18 3.98 27.19 -21.69
N TYR A 19 4.14 28.44 -21.26
CA TYR A 19 4.63 28.76 -19.94
C TYR A 19 3.54 28.35 -18.96
N ILE A 20 3.87 27.41 -18.09
CA ILE A 20 3.02 27.10 -16.94
C ILE A 20 3.14 28.29 -16.01
N ASP A 21 2.01 28.95 -15.81
CA ASP A 21 1.87 30.03 -14.85
C ASP A 21 2.00 29.47 -13.42
N LEU A 22 3.20 29.58 -12.86
CA LEU A 22 3.54 29.07 -11.53
C LEU A 22 2.77 29.79 -10.43
N GLU A 23 2.26 31.00 -10.68
CA GLU A 23 1.56 31.82 -9.69
C GLU A 23 0.25 31.15 -9.23
N LYS A 24 -0.39 30.36 -10.10
CA LYS A 24 -1.55 29.51 -9.76
C LYS A 24 -1.20 28.31 -8.86
N TYR A 25 0.06 27.91 -8.77
CA TYR A 25 0.52 26.81 -7.92
C TYR A 25 1.09 27.27 -6.58
N VAL A 26 1.49 28.55 -6.46
CA VAL A 26 2.00 29.11 -5.20
C VAL A 26 0.87 29.31 -4.17
N GLY A 27 -0.38 29.42 -4.61
CA GLY A 27 -1.55 29.62 -3.74
C GLY A 27 -2.19 28.35 -3.14
N ALA A 28 -1.67 27.15 -3.44
CA ALA A 28 -2.21 25.88 -2.92
C ALA A 28 -1.51 25.43 -1.62
N THR A 29 -1.11 26.37 -0.76
CA THR A 29 -0.71 26.08 0.61
C THR A 29 -1.97 26.01 1.49
N THR A 30 -2.84 25.04 1.20
CA THR A 30 -4.06 24.80 1.98
C THR A 30 -4.03 23.36 2.47
N ASP A 31 -3.28 23.07 3.54
CA ASP A 31 -3.41 21.87 4.38
C ASP A 31 -3.76 20.54 3.70
N THR A 32 -3.28 20.29 2.47
CA THR A 32 -3.50 19.02 1.79
C THR A 32 -2.50 18.04 2.38
N LYS A 33 -2.82 17.45 3.53
CA LYS A 33 -2.07 16.29 4.03
C LYS A 33 -1.98 15.30 2.88
N MET A 34 -0.78 15.07 2.37
CA MET A 34 -0.58 14.07 1.32
C MET A 34 -1.14 12.74 1.84
N PRO A 35 -1.91 12.00 1.02
CA PRO A 35 -2.46 10.73 1.44
C PRO A 35 -1.33 9.78 1.87
N ALA A 36 -1.59 8.96 2.88
CA ALA A 36 -0.61 7.99 3.34
C ALA A 36 -0.22 7.04 2.20
N ARG A 37 1.08 6.88 1.96
CA ARG A 37 1.61 5.99 0.91
C ARG A 37 1.47 4.51 1.29
N MET A 38 1.40 4.22 2.57
CA MET A 38 1.28 2.89 3.15
C MET A 38 0.31 2.95 4.32
N HIS A 39 -0.58 1.97 4.39
CA HIS A 39 -1.52 1.81 5.50
C HIS A 39 -1.13 0.60 6.35
N VAL A 40 -1.57 0.64 7.61
CA VAL A 40 -1.58 -0.52 8.50
C VAL A 40 -3.04 -0.87 8.73
N ARG A 41 -3.41 -2.14 8.53
CA ARG A 41 -4.77 -2.62 8.81
C ARG A 41 -4.71 -3.84 9.72
N VAL A 42 -5.70 -3.93 10.61
CA VAL A 42 -5.96 -5.14 11.39
C VAL A 42 -6.99 -5.96 10.63
N GLY A 43 -6.68 -7.23 10.38
CA GLY A 43 -7.61 -8.22 9.85
C GLY A 43 -7.78 -9.36 10.84
N GLU A 44 -8.96 -9.98 10.86
CA GLU A 44 -9.23 -11.19 11.64
C GLU A 44 -9.45 -12.34 10.65
N ILE A 45 -8.69 -13.43 10.79
CA ILE A 45 -8.86 -14.61 9.94
C ILE A 45 -9.80 -15.61 10.62
N GLN A 46 -10.89 -15.94 9.93
CA GLN A 46 -11.88 -16.89 10.40
C GLN A 46 -11.77 -18.23 9.68
N ARG A 47 -11.25 -18.22 8.46
CA ARG A 47 -11.07 -19.43 7.62
C ARG A 47 -9.95 -19.23 6.62
N TYR A 48 -9.52 -20.34 6.01
CA TYR A 48 -8.45 -20.33 5.02
C TYR A 48 -8.76 -19.42 3.81
N ASP A 49 -10.02 -19.32 3.40
CA ASP A 49 -10.42 -18.54 2.21
C ASP A 49 -10.17 -17.02 2.37
N ASP A 50 -10.14 -16.53 3.61
CA ASP A 50 -9.88 -15.11 3.90
C ASP A 50 -8.42 -14.72 3.57
N LEU A 51 -7.52 -15.72 3.50
CA LEU A 51 -6.10 -15.52 3.23
C LEU A 51 -5.85 -14.74 1.94
N LYS A 52 -6.67 -14.96 0.90
CA LYS A 52 -6.51 -14.29 -0.39
C LYS A 52 -6.57 -12.76 -0.23
N GLU A 53 -7.59 -12.24 0.46
CA GLU A 53 -7.76 -10.80 0.67
C GLU A 53 -6.58 -10.21 1.45
N PHE A 54 -6.10 -10.91 2.47
CA PHE A 54 -4.94 -10.51 3.26
C PHE A 54 -3.65 -10.48 2.43
N THR A 55 -3.42 -11.47 1.58
CA THR A 55 -2.26 -11.47 0.69
C THR A 55 -2.31 -10.33 -0.32
N ASP A 56 -3.47 -10.09 -0.94
CA ASP A 56 -3.67 -8.99 -1.90
C ASP A 56 -3.39 -7.63 -1.23
N TYR A 57 -3.80 -7.45 0.02
CA TYR A 57 -3.54 -6.24 0.79
C TYR A 57 -2.03 -5.99 1.03
N VAL A 58 -1.27 -7.04 1.37
CA VAL A 58 0.18 -6.96 1.58
C VAL A 58 0.92 -6.73 0.24
N TYR A 59 0.50 -7.40 -0.84
CA TYR A 59 1.00 -7.14 -2.19
C TYR A 59 0.78 -5.69 -2.63
N GLY A 60 -0.30 -5.05 -2.18
CA GLY A 60 -0.57 -3.63 -2.35
C GLY A 60 0.39 -2.69 -1.61
N GLY A 61 1.42 -3.22 -0.93
CA GLY A 61 2.43 -2.44 -0.22
C GLY A 61 2.01 -1.99 1.17
N ASN A 62 1.03 -2.65 1.79
CA ASN A 62 0.52 -2.31 3.11
C ASN A 62 0.95 -3.33 4.18
N ILE A 63 0.92 -2.93 5.44
CA ILE A 63 1.22 -3.80 6.58
C ILE A 63 -0.08 -4.36 7.14
N LEU A 64 -0.12 -5.67 7.33
CA LEU A 64 -1.24 -6.36 7.95
C LEU A 64 -0.87 -6.81 9.37
N ILE A 65 -1.72 -6.48 10.33
CA ILE A 65 -1.76 -7.15 11.64
C ILE A 65 -2.92 -8.14 11.55
N LEU A 66 -2.61 -9.42 11.64
CA LEU A 66 -3.57 -10.50 11.52
C LEU A 66 -3.87 -11.08 12.90
N ASP A 67 -5.12 -10.98 13.33
CA ASP A 67 -5.68 -11.70 14.45
C ASP A 67 -6.12 -13.08 14.00
N PHE A 68 -5.51 -14.12 14.58
CA PHE A 68 -5.82 -15.51 14.30
C PHE A 68 -6.53 -16.21 15.47
N SER A 69 -7.02 -15.44 16.46
CA SER A 69 -7.77 -15.97 17.60
C SER A 69 -8.88 -16.95 17.22
N PRO A 70 -9.70 -16.72 16.17
CA PRO A 70 -10.80 -17.63 15.83
C PRO A 70 -10.35 -19.04 15.45
N ILE A 71 -9.14 -19.19 14.89
CA ILE A 71 -8.59 -20.46 14.40
C ILE A 71 -7.38 -20.91 15.23
N ALA A 72 -7.18 -20.34 16.42
CA ALA A 72 -5.97 -20.59 17.22
C ALA A 72 -5.84 -22.07 17.65
N GLU A 73 -6.97 -22.76 17.86
CA GLU A 73 -7.02 -24.19 18.21
C GLU A 73 -6.97 -25.11 16.96
N GLU A 74 -7.13 -24.56 15.76
CA GLU A 74 -7.10 -25.30 14.50
C GLU A 74 -5.66 -25.42 13.96
N GLU A 75 -4.80 -26.15 14.68
CA GLU A 75 -3.35 -26.21 14.43
C GLU A 75 -2.97 -26.50 12.96
N VAL A 76 -3.72 -27.39 12.30
CA VAL A 76 -3.47 -27.76 10.90
C VAL A 76 -3.73 -26.58 9.96
N ILE A 77 -4.82 -25.85 10.17
CA ILE A 77 -5.19 -24.69 9.36
C ILE A 77 -4.23 -23.54 9.64
N LEU A 78 -3.95 -23.25 10.92
CA LEU A 78 -3.03 -22.20 11.33
C LEU A 78 -1.61 -22.42 10.77
N LYS A 79 -1.11 -23.66 10.80
CA LYS A 79 0.19 -24.03 10.22
C LYS A 79 0.20 -23.81 8.71
N ARG A 80 -0.87 -24.18 8.01
CA ARG A 80 -0.99 -23.97 6.56
C ARG A 80 -0.96 -22.48 6.22
N ILE A 81 -1.79 -21.67 6.86
CA ILE A 81 -1.84 -20.21 6.69
C ILE A 81 -0.47 -19.58 6.96
N THR A 82 0.16 -19.95 8.08
CA THR A 82 1.48 -19.41 8.45
C THR A 82 2.54 -19.76 7.41
N ASN A 83 2.52 -20.98 6.86
CA ASN A 83 3.45 -21.40 5.82
C ASN A 83 3.25 -20.60 4.52
N ASP A 84 2.01 -20.35 4.13
CA ASP A 84 1.72 -19.61 2.90
C ASP A 84 2.07 -18.11 3.06
N LEU A 85 1.82 -17.51 4.23
CA LEU A 85 2.30 -16.16 4.55
C LEU A 85 3.84 -16.06 4.60
N ARG A 86 4.54 -17.11 5.07
CA ARG A 86 6.01 -17.18 5.02
C ARG A 86 6.54 -17.27 3.59
N LYS A 87 5.88 -18.04 2.72
CA LYS A 87 6.24 -18.10 1.29
C LYS A 87 6.05 -16.72 0.64
N LEU A 88 4.88 -16.11 0.85
CA LEU A 88 4.59 -14.76 0.33
C LEU A 88 5.66 -13.75 0.77
N THR A 89 5.97 -13.69 2.06
CA THR A 89 6.97 -12.74 2.58
C THR A 89 8.38 -13.03 2.04
N SER A 90 8.72 -14.29 1.81
CA SER A 90 9.97 -14.66 1.14
C SER A 90 10.00 -14.21 -0.33
N GLU A 91 8.90 -14.36 -1.06
CA GLU A 91 8.79 -13.97 -2.48
C GLU A 91 8.90 -12.46 -2.68
N ILE A 92 8.26 -11.66 -1.80
CA ILE A 92 8.26 -10.20 -1.92
C ILE A 92 9.41 -9.52 -1.19
N ASN A 93 10.30 -10.27 -0.52
CA ASN A 93 11.30 -9.75 0.41
C ASN A 93 10.69 -8.91 1.56
N GLY A 94 9.54 -9.33 2.09
CA GLY A 94 8.91 -8.79 3.30
C GLY A 94 9.38 -9.51 4.57
N ASP A 95 8.58 -9.44 5.62
CA ASP A 95 8.84 -10.14 6.89
C ASP A 95 7.53 -10.48 7.61
N ILE A 96 7.57 -11.52 8.46
CA ILE A 96 6.46 -11.97 9.30
C ILE A 96 6.94 -12.29 10.71
N ALA A 97 6.18 -11.86 11.72
CA ALA A 97 6.45 -12.17 13.12
C ALA A 97 5.17 -12.30 13.95
N GLY A 98 5.18 -13.18 14.94
CA GLY A 98 4.13 -13.24 15.95
C GLY A 98 4.24 -12.10 16.96
N ILE A 99 3.09 -11.60 17.41
CA ILE A 99 2.95 -10.59 18.46
C ILE A 99 2.04 -11.17 19.54
N GLY A 100 2.61 -11.41 20.73
CA GLY A 100 1.85 -12.03 21.82
C GLY A 100 1.43 -13.45 21.45
N ASN A 101 0.19 -13.82 21.80
CA ASN A 101 -0.31 -15.18 21.63
C ASN A 101 -1.09 -15.39 20.33
N ASN A 102 -1.86 -14.38 19.89
CA ASN A 102 -2.89 -14.55 18.86
C ASN A 102 -2.81 -13.53 17.71
N LEU A 103 -1.76 -12.71 17.68
CA LEU A 103 -1.55 -11.75 16.59
C LEU A 103 -0.28 -12.11 15.83
N MET A 104 -0.27 -11.80 14.54
CA MET A 104 0.95 -11.77 13.73
C MET A 104 0.98 -10.53 12.87
N ILE A 105 2.16 -9.98 12.62
CA ILE A 105 2.36 -8.87 11.70
C ILE A 105 3.01 -9.39 10.42
N ILE A 106 2.49 -8.95 9.29
CA ILE A 106 2.99 -9.24 7.94
C ILE A 106 3.32 -7.91 7.29
N SER A 107 4.57 -7.78 6.87
CA SER A 107 5.10 -6.55 6.27
C SER A 107 5.36 -6.74 4.76
N PRO A 108 5.15 -5.68 3.96
CA PRO A 108 5.38 -5.71 2.52
C PRO A 108 6.87 -5.64 2.21
N ARG A 109 7.21 -5.57 0.92
CA ARG A 109 8.58 -5.41 0.42
C ARG A 109 9.30 -4.24 1.13
N ASP A 110 10.60 -4.46 1.39
CA ASP A 110 11.53 -3.48 1.97
C ASP A 110 11.17 -2.98 3.38
N VAL A 111 10.23 -3.64 4.05
CA VAL A 111 9.91 -3.44 5.46
C VAL A 111 10.29 -4.71 6.22
N LYS A 112 11.10 -4.57 7.29
CA LYS A 112 11.55 -5.69 8.14
C LYS A 112 11.11 -5.49 9.58
N ILE A 113 10.89 -6.59 10.29
CA ILE A 113 10.43 -6.56 11.68
C ILE A 113 11.62 -6.78 12.61
N GLU A 114 11.97 -5.72 13.34
CA GLU A 114 12.97 -5.79 14.40
C GLU A 114 12.39 -6.54 15.62
N ARG A 115 12.92 -7.74 15.86
CA ARG A 115 12.48 -8.62 16.96
C ARG A 115 13.05 -8.19 18.31
N ARG A 116 14.08 -7.33 18.30
CA ARG A 116 14.64 -6.74 19.52
C ARG A 116 13.76 -5.58 19.96
N LYS A 117 13.01 -5.77 21.04
CA LYS A 117 12.16 -4.73 21.61
C LYS A 117 13.00 -3.52 22.05
N LEU A 118 12.59 -2.33 21.64
CA LEU A 118 13.03 -1.08 22.25
C LEU A 118 12.48 -1.05 23.68
N ARG A 119 13.36 -0.85 24.66
CA ARG A 119 12.98 -0.67 26.07
C ARG A 119 13.37 0.74 26.49
N GLY A 120 12.45 1.46 27.13
CA GLY A 120 12.78 2.73 27.77
C GLY A 120 13.85 2.53 28.83
N LYS A 121 14.79 3.48 28.95
CA LYS A 121 15.67 3.53 30.12
C LYS A 121 14.84 4.11 31.26
N PHE A 122 14.66 3.35 32.33
CA PHE A 122 14.13 3.90 33.57
C PHE A 122 15.21 4.83 34.15
N SER A 123 14.89 6.12 34.30
CA SER A 123 15.67 7.08 35.10
C SER A 123 15.11 7.13 36.51
#